data_AF-A0A8I3WQJ8-F1
#
_entry.id   AF-A0A8I3WQJ8-F1
#
_cell.length_a   1.000
_cell.length_b   1.000
_cell.length_c   1.000
_cell.angle_alpha   90.00
_cell.angle_beta   90.00
_cell.angle_gamma   90.00
#
_symmetry.space_group_name_H-M   'P 1'
#
loop_
_entity.id
_entity.type
_entity.pdbx_description
1 polymer ?
#
loop_
_entity_poly.entity_id
_entity_poly.type
_entity_poly.pdbx_seq_one_letter_code
_entity_poly.pdbx_strand_id
1 'polypeptide(L)'
;MMPQLQFKDAFWCRDFTAHTGYEVLLQRLLDGRKMCKDMEELLRQRAQAEERYGKELVQIARKAGGQTEINSLRASFDSLKQQMENVGSSHIQLALTLREELRSLEEFRERQKEQRKKGMAILRQSGCMEVRSSSWEVCKQRLADPCQGGCRAGVGDGLFGGPAGCRLAWRLGLGLWGWGLGLSRP
;
A
#
# COMPACT_ATOMS: atom_id res chain seq x y z
N MET A 1 -18.88 23.71 -3.73
CA MET A 1 -18.01 22.67 -4.30
C MET A 1 -16.75 22.59 -3.47
N MET A 2 -16.39 21.42 -2.95
CA MET A 2 -15.13 21.26 -2.21
C MET A 2 -13.97 21.17 -3.22
N PRO A 3 -12.83 21.84 -2.98
CA PRO A 3 -11.66 21.76 -3.87
C PRO A 3 -11.13 20.34 -3.94
N GLN A 4 -10.74 19.90 -5.14
CA GLN A 4 -10.15 18.59 -5.35
C GLN A 4 -8.71 18.59 -4.82
N LEU A 5 -8.49 17.87 -3.72
CA LEU A 5 -7.17 17.71 -3.10
C LEU A 5 -6.24 16.95 -4.05
N GLN A 6 -5.12 17.57 -4.44
CA GLN A 6 -4.08 16.92 -5.26
C GLN A 6 -2.93 16.45 -4.36
N PHE A 7 -2.25 15.38 -4.78
CA PHE A 7 -1.09 14.87 -4.01
C PHE A 7 0.02 15.91 -3.86
N LYS A 8 0.20 16.77 -4.86
CA LYS A 8 1.15 17.89 -4.81
C LYS A 8 0.80 18.95 -3.76
N ASP A 9 -0.35 18.90 -3.10
CA ASP A 9 -0.77 19.91 -2.13
C ASP A 9 -0.66 19.38 -0.68
N ALA A 10 -0.51 18.07 -0.50
CA ALA A 10 -0.65 17.41 0.80
C ALA A 10 0.54 16.55 1.24
N PHE A 11 1.44 16.15 0.33
CA PHE A 11 2.54 15.21 0.63
C PHE A 11 3.90 15.89 0.79
N TRP A 12 3.93 17.17 1.20
CA TRP A 12 5.16 17.88 1.56
C TRP A 12 5.49 17.67 3.04
N CYS A 13 6.76 17.40 3.35
CA CYS A 13 7.26 17.38 4.72
C CYS A 13 7.61 18.80 5.19
N ARG A 14 7.48 19.05 6.51
CA ARG A 14 7.94 20.31 7.13
C ARG A 14 9.46 20.45 7.09
N ASP A 15 10.17 19.33 7.20
CA ASP A 15 11.63 19.30 7.10
C ASP A 15 12.05 19.06 5.65
N PHE A 16 12.88 19.96 5.12
CA PHE A 16 13.35 19.92 3.73
C PHE A 16 14.16 18.65 3.41
N THR A 17 14.76 18.02 4.42
CA THR A 17 15.51 16.76 4.27
C THR A 17 14.65 15.51 4.45
N ALA A 18 13.39 15.66 4.87
CA ALA A 18 12.48 14.54 5.08
C ALA A 18 11.72 14.23 3.78
N HIS A 19 11.79 12.96 3.35
CA HIS A 19 11.13 12.44 2.16
C HIS A 19 9.94 11.54 2.50
N THR A 20 9.45 11.61 3.74
CA THR A 20 8.38 10.75 4.27
C THR A 20 7.10 10.83 3.43
N GLY A 21 6.73 12.00 2.92
CA GLY A 21 5.58 12.15 2.03
C GLY A 21 5.74 11.36 0.72
N TYR A 22 6.94 11.37 0.14
CA TYR A 22 7.26 10.56 -1.04
C TYR A 22 7.29 9.06 -0.72
N GLU A 23 7.85 8.66 0.43
CA GLU A 23 7.86 7.26 0.86
C GLU A 23 6.45 6.69 1.03
N VAL A 24 5.53 7.47 1.60
CA VAL A 24 4.12 7.09 1.73
C VAL A 24 3.46 6.90 0.36
N LEU A 25 3.68 7.81 -0.59
CA LEU A 25 3.15 7.67 -1.95
C LEU A 25 3.74 6.44 -2.65
N LEU A 26 5.04 6.20 -2.49
CA LEU A 26 5.70 5.04 -3.06
C LEU A 26 5.16 3.73 -2.47
N GLN A 27 4.98 3.67 -1.16
CA GLN A 27 4.38 2.52 -0.49
C GLN A 27 2.95 2.28 -0.99
N ARG A 28 2.14 3.34 -1.15
CA ARG A 28 0.79 3.21 -1.69
C ARG A 28 0.76 2.62 -3.11
N LEU A 29 1.72 3.00 -3.96
CA LEU A 29 1.86 2.44 -5.31
C LEU A 29 2.31 0.96 -5.29
N LEU A 30 3.15 0.58 -4.33
CA LEU A 30 3.54 -0.83 -4.10
C LEU A 30 2.34 -1.67 -3.66
N ASP A 31 1.54 -1.16 -2.73
CA ASP A 31 0.33 -1.83 -2.27
C ASP A 31 -0.70 -1.96 -3.40
N GLY A 32 -0.85 -0.92 -4.23
CA GLY A 32 -1.69 -0.96 -5.44
C GLY A 32 -1.29 -2.08 -6.40
N ARG A 33 0.02 -2.29 -6.63
CA ARG A 33 0.50 -3.41 -7.44
C ARG A 33 0.19 -4.76 -6.79
N LYS A 34 0.38 -4.89 -5.48
CA LYS A 34 0.05 -6.13 -4.76
C LYS A 34 -1.43 -6.47 -4.96
N MET A 35 -2.30 -5.47 -4.82
CA MET A 35 -3.74 -5.61 -5.08
C MET A 35 -4.03 -6.06 -6.52
N CYS A 36 -3.34 -5.51 -7.53
CA CYS A 36 -3.51 -6.00 -8.91
C CYS A 36 -3.18 -7.49 -9.03
N LYS A 37 -2.11 -7.96 -8.40
CA LYS A 37 -1.72 -9.38 -8.40
C LYS A 37 -2.76 -10.26 -7.70
N ASP A 38 -3.31 -9.81 -6.57
CA ASP A 38 -4.35 -10.53 -5.84
C ASP A 38 -5.64 -10.61 -6.68
N MET A 39 -5.99 -9.52 -7.38
CA MET A 39 -7.13 -9.46 -8.30
C MET A 39 -6.96 -10.37 -9.53
N GLU A 40 -5.74 -10.47 -10.09
CA GLU A 40 -5.45 -11.43 -11.16
C GLU A 40 -5.73 -12.86 -10.71
N GLU A 41 -5.30 -13.25 -9.51
CA GLU A 41 -5.56 -14.59 -8.99
C GLU A 41 -7.05 -14.85 -8.79
N LEU A 42 -7.78 -13.87 -8.26
CA LEU A 42 -9.24 -13.94 -8.13
C LEU A 42 -9.92 -14.17 -9.48
N LEU A 43 -9.58 -13.37 -10.49
CA LEU A 43 -10.16 -13.50 -11.83
C LEU A 43 -9.82 -14.83 -12.49
N ARG A 44 -8.59 -15.34 -12.29
CA ARG A 44 -8.16 -16.65 -12.78
C ARG A 44 -9.00 -17.78 -12.17
N GLN A 45 -9.17 -17.78 -10.85
CA GLN A 45 -9.99 -18.76 -10.15
C GLN A 45 -11.46 -18.70 -10.59
N ARG A 46 -12.01 -17.48 -10.71
CA ARG A 46 -13.37 -17.27 -11.20
C ARG A 46 -13.54 -17.81 -12.63
N ALA A 47 -12.65 -17.47 -13.56
CA ALA A 47 -12.73 -17.95 -14.93
C ALA A 47 -12.67 -19.48 -15.02
N GLN A 48 -11.84 -20.13 -14.20
CA GLN A 48 -11.78 -21.59 -14.14
C GLN A 48 -13.09 -22.21 -13.61
N ALA A 49 -13.70 -21.61 -12.59
CA ALA A 49 -14.97 -22.08 -12.04
C ALA A 49 -16.11 -21.95 -13.07
N GLU A 50 -16.21 -20.79 -13.73
CA GLU A 50 -17.22 -20.52 -14.76
C GLU A 50 -17.09 -21.48 -15.95
N GLU A 51 -15.86 -21.72 -16.43
CA GLU A 51 -15.62 -22.64 -17.55
C GLU A 51 -16.00 -24.08 -17.19
N ARG A 52 -15.67 -24.53 -15.98
CA ARG A 52 -16.05 -25.87 -15.50
C ARG A 52 -17.56 -26.02 -15.42
N TYR A 53 -18.23 -25.05 -14.80
CA TYR A 53 -19.68 -25.05 -14.66
C TYR A 53 -20.38 -25.10 -16.03
N GLY A 54 -19.98 -24.24 -16.96
CA GLY A 54 -20.56 -24.20 -18.30
C GLY A 54 -20.35 -25.50 -19.08
N LYS A 55 -19.14 -26.10 -19.01
CA LYS A 55 -18.85 -27.39 -19.65
C LYS A 55 -19.66 -28.55 -19.06
N GLU A 56 -19.74 -28.62 -17.73
CA GLU A 56 -20.52 -29.64 -17.03
C GLU A 56 -22.02 -29.51 -17.38
N LEU A 57 -22.54 -28.28 -17.43
CA LEU A 57 -23.95 -28.03 -17.76
C LEU A 57 -24.30 -28.46 -19.20
N VAL A 58 -23.47 -28.12 -20.19
CA VAL A 58 -23.63 -28.58 -21.59
C VAL A 58 -23.53 -30.10 -21.67
N GLN A 59 -22.60 -30.71 -20.93
CA GLN A 59 -22.44 -32.16 -20.92
C GLN A 59 -23.67 -32.87 -20.34
N ILE A 60 -24.26 -32.34 -19.26
CA ILE A 60 -25.50 -32.87 -18.68
C ILE A 60 -26.64 -32.76 -19.69
N ALA A 61 -26.81 -31.61 -20.34
CA ALA A 61 -27.87 -31.39 -21.34
C ALA A 61 -27.76 -32.38 -22.51
N ARG A 62 -26.55 -32.68 -22.98
CA ARG A 62 -26.31 -33.62 -24.10
C ARG A 62 -26.48 -35.09 -23.70
N LYS A 63 -26.15 -35.44 -22.47
CA LYS A 63 -26.33 -36.80 -21.93
C LYS A 63 -27.76 -37.06 -21.44
N ALA A 64 -28.59 -36.01 -21.32
CA ALA A 64 -29.97 -36.15 -20.93
C ALA A 64 -30.71 -37.05 -21.94
N GLY A 65 -31.43 -38.06 -21.41
CA GLY A 65 -32.14 -39.07 -22.19
C GLY A 65 -33.39 -38.53 -22.89
N GLY A 66 -34.55 -39.17 -22.69
CA GLY A 66 -35.83 -38.69 -23.23
C GLY A 66 -36.06 -38.95 -24.72
N GLN A 67 -35.20 -39.73 -25.38
CA GLN A 67 -35.38 -40.12 -26.78
C GLN A 67 -36.56 -41.07 -27.01
N THR A 68 -37.22 -41.54 -25.95
CA THR A 68 -38.41 -42.39 -26.00
C THR A 68 -39.73 -41.62 -25.90
N GLU A 69 -39.70 -40.37 -25.40
CA GLU A 69 -40.91 -39.56 -25.20
C GLU A 69 -41.56 -39.15 -26.53
N ILE A 70 -42.84 -38.79 -26.59
CA ILE A 70 -43.49 -38.41 -27.86
C ILE A 70 -44.33 -37.14 -27.65
N ASN A 71 -44.66 -36.43 -28.74
CA ASN A 71 -45.57 -35.29 -28.77
C ASN A 71 -45.09 -34.10 -27.91
N SER A 72 -46.00 -33.41 -27.22
CA SER A 72 -45.75 -32.16 -26.50
C SER A 72 -44.69 -32.28 -25.42
N LEU A 73 -44.65 -33.41 -24.69
CA LEU A 73 -43.66 -33.63 -23.64
C LEU A 73 -42.24 -33.71 -24.20
N ARG A 74 -42.04 -34.38 -25.35
CA ARG A 74 -40.76 -34.38 -26.06
C ARG A 74 -40.33 -32.96 -26.41
N ALA A 75 -41.23 -32.17 -26.99
CA ALA A 75 -40.92 -30.79 -27.38
C ALA A 75 -40.52 -29.92 -26.17
N SER A 76 -41.23 -30.05 -25.05
CA SER A 76 -40.87 -29.35 -23.80
C SER A 76 -39.52 -29.81 -23.24
N PHE A 77 -39.23 -31.11 -23.28
CA PHE A 77 -37.96 -31.65 -22.80
C PHE A 77 -36.77 -31.23 -23.68
N ASP A 78 -36.94 -31.23 -25.00
CA ASP A 78 -35.93 -30.73 -25.94
C ASP A 78 -35.69 -29.23 -25.75
N SER A 79 -36.74 -28.44 -25.51
CA SER A 79 -36.61 -27.02 -25.17
C SER A 79 -35.80 -26.80 -23.89
N LEU A 80 -36.04 -27.61 -22.85
CA LEU A 80 -35.28 -27.55 -21.60
C LEU A 80 -33.78 -27.84 -21.83
N LYS A 81 -33.45 -28.92 -22.55
CA LYS A 81 -32.05 -29.24 -22.90
C LYS A 81 -31.39 -28.08 -23.65
N GLN A 82 -32.08 -27.48 -24.61
CA GLN A 82 -31.56 -26.34 -25.37
C GLN A 82 -31.29 -25.14 -24.46
N GLN A 83 -32.18 -24.83 -23.52
CA GLN A 83 -31.96 -23.76 -22.56
C GLN A 83 -30.74 -24.04 -21.67
N MET A 84 -30.57 -25.28 -21.21
CA MET A 84 -29.38 -25.67 -20.45
C MET A 84 -28.08 -25.52 -21.25
N GLU A 85 -28.08 -25.91 -22.54
CA GLU A 85 -26.93 -25.71 -23.42
C GLU A 85 -26.62 -24.23 -23.65
N ASN A 86 -27.65 -23.40 -23.82
CA ASN A 86 -27.50 -21.96 -24.00
C ASN A 86 -26.87 -21.31 -22.77
N VAL A 87 -27.41 -21.61 -21.58
CA VAL A 87 -26.86 -21.12 -20.31
C VAL A 87 -25.41 -21.58 -20.15
N GLY A 88 -25.12 -22.87 -20.37
CA GLY A 88 -23.77 -23.41 -20.26
C GLY A 88 -22.79 -22.74 -21.24
N SER A 89 -23.23 -22.47 -22.47
CA SER A 89 -22.45 -21.74 -23.48
C SER A 89 -22.17 -20.30 -23.04
N SER A 90 -23.14 -19.61 -22.45
CA SER A 90 -22.94 -18.26 -21.91
C SER A 90 -21.92 -18.23 -20.76
N HIS A 91 -21.91 -19.23 -19.86
CA HIS A 91 -20.89 -19.33 -18.81
C HIS A 91 -19.49 -19.59 -19.38
N ILE A 92 -19.38 -20.41 -20.43
CA ILE A 92 -18.10 -20.61 -21.14
C ILE A 92 -17.62 -19.30 -21.77
N GLN A 93 -18.51 -18.54 -22.41
CA GLN A 93 -18.18 -17.23 -22.98
C GLN A 93 -17.73 -16.23 -21.90
N LEU A 94 -18.42 -16.18 -20.77
CA LEU A 94 -18.02 -15.34 -19.64
C LEU A 94 -16.61 -15.70 -19.14
N ALA A 95 -16.28 -16.99 -19.04
CA ALA A 95 -14.93 -17.42 -18.68
C ALA A 95 -13.85 -16.94 -19.67
N LEU A 96 -14.16 -16.87 -20.97
CA LEU A 96 -13.27 -16.32 -21.99
C LEU A 96 -13.08 -14.81 -21.79
N THR A 97 -14.16 -14.06 -21.62
CA THR A 97 -14.10 -12.61 -21.34
C THR A 97 -13.27 -12.33 -20.07
N LEU A 98 -13.44 -13.11 -19.00
CA LEU A 98 -12.64 -12.95 -17.79
C LEU A 98 -11.14 -13.17 -18.03
N ARG A 99 -10.76 -14.05 -18.96
CA ARG A 99 -9.35 -14.26 -19.35
C ARG A 99 -8.79 -13.07 -20.14
N GLU A 100 -9.60 -12.42 -20.95
CA GLU A 100 -9.21 -11.20 -21.67
C GLU A 100 -8.99 -10.03 -20.69
N GLU A 101 -9.89 -9.87 -19.72
CA GLU A 101 -9.74 -8.88 -18.65
C GLU A 101 -8.49 -9.15 -17.79
N LEU A 102 -8.19 -10.42 -17.50
CA LEU A 102 -6.96 -10.82 -16.81
C LEU A 102 -5.72 -10.33 -17.59
N ARG A 103 -5.68 -10.50 -18.91
CA ARG A 103 -4.58 -10.02 -19.75
C ARG A 103 -4.42 -8.49 -19.67
N SER A 104 -5.55 -7.77 -19.74
CA SER A 104 -5.55 -6.30 -19.59
C SER A 104 -4.98 -5.86 -18.23
N LEU A 105 -5.31 -6.58 -17.17
CA LEU A 105 -4.82 -6.33 -15.82
C LEU A 105 -3.31 -6.60 -15.67
N GLU A 106 -2.81 -7.68 -16.29
CA GLU A 106 -1.37 -8.00 -16.34
C GLU A 106 -0.58 -6.89 -17.06
N GLU A 107 -1.08 -6.43 -18.21
CA GLU A 107 -0.48 -5.31 -18.93
C GLU A 107 -0.49 -4.02 -18.10
N PHE A 108 -1.61 -3.73 -17.42
CA PHE A 108 -1.72 -2.58 -16.53
C PHE A 108 -0.68 -2.65 -15.41
N ARG A 109 -0.48 -3.82 -14.79
CA ARG A 109 0.53 -4.03 -13.75
C ARG A 109 1.94 -3.78 -14.26
N GLU A 110 2.29 -4.24 -15.47
CA GLU A 110 3.60 -3.97 -16.06
C GLU A 110 3.76 -2.49 -16.45
N ARG A 111 2.71 -1.82 -16.95
CA ARG A 111 2.72 -0.35 -17.17
C ARG A 111 3.00 0.40 -15.86
N GLN A 112 2.33 0.04 -14.76
CA GLN A 112 2.57 0.62 -13.42
C GLN A 112 4.02 0.41 -12.94
N LYS A 113 4.66 -0.71 -13.31
CA LYS A 113 6.07 -0.98 -13.01
C LYS A 113 7.02 -0.09 -13.76
N GLU A 114 6.78 0.09 -15.05
CA GLU A 114 7.62 0.92 -15.88
C GLU A 114 7.53 2.40 -15.48
N GLN A 115 6.31 2.90 -15.23
CA GLN A 115 6.11 4.28 -14.77
C GLN A 115 6.81 4.57 -13.45
N ARG A 116 6.74 3.64 -12.49
CA ARG A 116 7.43 3.80 -11.21
C ARG A 116 8.95 3.81 -11.34
N LYS A 117 9.52 2.98 -12.23
CA LYS A 117 10.97 3.00 -12.52
C LYS A 117 11.40 4.35 -13.10
N LYS A 118 10.64 4.89 -14.05
CA LYS A 118 10.88 6.21 -14.64
C LYS A 118 10.81 7.31 -13.58
N GLY A 119 9.78 7.30 -12.73
CA GLY A 119 9.64 8.26 -11.63
C GLY A 119 10.82 8.21 -10.64
N MET A 120 11.27 7.00 -10.27
CA MET A 120 12.47 6.84 -9.43
C MET A 120 13.75 7.34 -10.11
N ALA A 121 13.91 7.13 -11.42
CA ALA A 121 15.07 7.61 -12.16
C ALA A 121 15.15 9.14 -12.19
N ILE A 122 14.00 9.82 -12.40
CA ILE A 122 13.90 11.28 -12.37
C ILE A 122 14.26 11.81 -10.96
N LEU A 123 13.73 11.19 -9.91
CA LEU A 123 14.04 11.60 -8.54
C LEU A 123 15.53 11.44 -8.22
N ARG A 124 16.16 10.34 -8.64
CA ARG A 124 17.61 10.14 -8.49
C ARG A 124 18.43 11.18 -9.26
N GLN A 125 18.04 11.48 -10.50
CA GLN A 125 18.72 12.47 -11.33
C GLN A 125 18.59 13.89 -10.76
N SER A 126 17.50 14.20 -10.06
CA SER A 126 17.29 15.49 -9.42
C SER A 126 18.19 15.75 -8.20
N GLY A 127 18.95 14.76 -7.72
CA GLY A 127 19.86 14.90 -6.57
C GLY A 127 19.18 15.23 -5.23
N CYS A 128 17.85 15.26 -5.19
CA CYS A 128 17.07 15.74 -4.04
C CYS A 128 17.17 14.80 -2.83
N MET A 129 17.45 13.50 -3.04
CA MET A 129 17.78 12.56 -1.97
C MET A 129 19.22 12.69 -1.45
N GLU A 130 20.10 13.38 -2.19
CA GLU A 130 21.54 13.45 -1.95
C GLU A 130 21.97 14.76 -1.25
N VAL A 131 21.04 15.67 -0.98
CA VAL A 131 21.27 16.86 -0.14
C VAL A 131 21.30 16.45 1.35
N ARG A 132 22.24 15.59 1.68
CA ARG A 132 22.80 15.43 3.02
C ARG A 132 24.10 16.21 3.01
N SER A 133 23.99 17.54 2.88
CA SER A 133 25.17 18.39 2.92
C SER A 133 25.88 18.16 4.25
N SER A 134 27.17 17.82 4.22
CA SER A 134 27.99 17.71 5.43
C SER A 134 27.93 19.01 6.25
N SER A 135 27.69 20.16 5.59
CA SER A 135 27.46 21.45 6.24
C SER A 135 26.16 21.50 7.07
N TRP A 136 25.09 20.82 6.63
CA TRP A 136 23.83 20.71 7.38
C TRP A 136 23.94 19.75 8.56
N GLU A 137 24.65 18.63 8.43
CA GLU A 137 24.93 17.73 9.57
C GLU A 137 25.78 18.43 10.63
N VAL A 138 26.81 19.16 10.22
CA VAL A 138 27.63 20.00 11.12
C VAL A 138 26.79 21.10 11.80
N CYS A 139 25.88 21.76 11.09
CA CYS A 139 24.95 22.74 11.66
C CYS A 139 23.93 22.09 12.61
N LYS A 140 23.43 20.90 12.30
CA LYS A 140 22.50 20.14 13.15
C LYS A 140 23.20 19.67 14.44
N GLN A 141 24.43 19.18 14.35
CA GLN A 141 25.27 18.89 15.51
C GLN A 141 25.47 20.14 16.37
N ARG A 142 25.85 21.29 15.77
CA ARG A 142 26.02 22.57 16.50
C ARG A 142 24.76 23.11 17.16
N LEU A 143 23.58 22.89 16.57
CA LEU A 143 22.28 23.25 17.16
C LEU A 143 21.82 22.26 18.23
N ALA A 144 22.30 21.01 18.19
CA ALA A 144 22.08 19.98 19.21
C ALA A 144 23.09 20.05 20.38
N ASP A 145 24.18 20.80 20.23
CA ASP A 145 25.22 21.04 21.24
C ASP A 145 25.05 22.27 22.18
N PRO A 146 23.86 22.72 22.65
CA PRO A 146 23.82 23.72 23.72
C PRO A 146 24.29 23.22 25.09
N CYS A 147 24.63 21.93 25.28
CA CYS A 147 24.86 21.36 26.61
C CYS A 147 26.10 20.43 26.75
N GLN A 148 27.23 20.75 26.12
CA GLN A 148 28.53 20.17 26.56
C GLN A 148 29.60 21.19 26.97
N GLY A 149 29.37 22.49 26.73
CA GLY A 149 30.28 23.56 27.13
C GLY A 149 29.81 24.36 28.34
N GLY A 150 29.53 23.72 29.48
CA GLY A 150 29.12 24.51 30.66
C GLY A 150 28.57 23.76 31.87
N CYS A 151 29.13 22.60 32.26
CA CYS A 151 28.86 21.99 33.57
C CYS A 151 30.10 21.24 34.09
N ARG A 152 31.15 21.98 34.44
CA ARG A 152 32.04 21.61 35.56
C ARG A 152 31.86 22.67 36.64
N ALA A 153 30.78 22.57 37.40
CA ALA A 153 30.71 23.18 38.71
C ALA A 153 31.22 22.13 39.72
N GLY A 154 32.52 22.18 39.98
CA GLY A 154 33.06 21.67 41.24
C GLY A 154 32.64 22.63 42.36
N VAL A 155 32.20 22.04 43.46
CA VAL A 155 31.77 22.68 44.71
C VAL A 155 32.85 23.62 45.27
N GLY A 156 32.46 24.82 45.72
CA GLY A 156 33.34 25.70 46.52
C GLY A 156 32.85 27.15 46.61
N ASP A 157 32.11 27.42 47.69
CA ASP A 157 31.73 28.68 48.33
C ASP A 157 32.25 30.04 47.79
N GLY A 158 31.33 31.00 47.60
CA GLY A 158 31.71 32.41 47.43
C GLY A 158 30.68 33.30 46.74
N LEU A 159 29.73 33.82 47.52
CA LEU A 159 29.19 35.20 47.50
C LEU A 159 29.31 36.08 46.21
N PHE A 160 28.14 36.60 45.81
CA PHE A 160 27.82 37.84 45.07
C PHE A 160 27.77 37.86 43.52
N GLY A 161 26.58 38.22 43.01
CA GLY A 161 26.39 39.03 41.79
C GLY A 161 25.75 38.33 40.58
N GLY A 162 24.41 38.33 40.48
CA GLY A 162 23.70 37.98 39.24
C GLY A 162 22.83 39.12 38.71
N PRO A 163 22.41 39.10 37.43
CA PRO A 163 21.13 39.64 37.01
C PRO A 163 20.09 38.53 36.84
N ALA A 164 18.88 38.84 37.27
CA ALA A 164 17.74 37.96 37.39
C ALA A 164 17.18 37.49 36.03
N GLY A 165 16.81 36.20 35.93
CA GLY A 165 16.09 35.71 34.75
C GLY A 165 15.72 34.22 34.76
N CYS A 166 16.35 33.38 35.58
CA CYS A 166 16.09 31.93 35.57
C CYS A 166 15.35 31.44 36.81
N ARG A 167 14.31 32.18 37.23
CA ARG A 167 13.33 31.71 38.23
C ARG A 167 11.96 31.69 37.57
N LEU A 168 11.58 30.59 36.91
CA LEU A 168 10.15 30.25 36.73
C LEU A 168 9.83 28.82 36.25
N ALA A 169 10.77 28.05 35.70
CA ALA A 169 10.41 26.74 35.12
C ALA A 169 10.72 25.49 35.98
N TRP A 170 11.19 25.63 37.22
CA TRP A 170 11.57 24.50 38.10
C TRP A 170 10.75 24.40 39.39
N ARG A 171 9.55 25.01 39.44
CA ARG A 171 8.72 25.07 40.66
C ARG A 171 7.37 24.37 40.60
N LEU A 172 7.07 23.61 39.54
CA LEU A 172 5.86 22.76 39.50
C LEU A 172 6.24 21.35 39.05
N GLY A 173 6.76 20.57 39.99
CA GLY A 173 7.09 19.17 39.79
C GLY A 173 5.85 18.29 39.65
N LEU A 174 5.87 17.39 38.67
CA LEU A 174 5.12 16.14 38.54
C LEU A 174 5.90 15.32 37.48
N GLY A 175 6.42 14.11 37.67
CA GLY A 175 6.45 13.15 38.76
C GLY A 175 7.41 12.02 38.36
N LEU A 176 7.86 11.28 39.36
CA LEU A 176 8.70 10.07 39.31
C LEU A 176 8.13 8.95 38.42
N TRP A 177 8.82 7.80 38.48
CA TRP A 177 8.55 6.47 37.90
C TRP A 177 9.21 6.33 36.52
N GLY A 178 10.41 5.75 36.39
CA GLY A 178 10.90 4.50 36.97
C GLY A 178 11.02 3.49 35.82
N TRP A 179 12.11 2.71 35.79
CA TRP A 179 12.23 1.32 35.32
C TRP A 179 13.73 0.99 35.31
N GLY A 180 14.09 0.03 36.17
CA GLY A 180 15.43 -0.55 36.24
C GLY A 180 15.63 -1.70 35.25
N LEU A 181 16.65 -2.51 35.55
CA LEU A 181 17.30 -3.57 34.75
C LEU A 181 18.42 -2.98 33.87
N GLY A 182 19.72 -3.04 34.20
CA GLY A 182 20.43 -4.05 34.98
C GLY A 182 20.76 -5.25 34.11
N LEU A 183 21.83 -5.20 33.31
CA LEU A 183 22.55 -6.39 32.85
C LEU A 183 24.00 -6.03 32.48
N SER A 184 24.90 -6.86 33.00
CA SER A 184 26.36 -6.74 33.05
C SER A 184 27.09 -7.17 31.77
N ARG A 185 28.28 -6.57 31.60
CA ARG A 185 29.57 -7.17 31.12
C ARG A 185 29.72 -7.53 29.63
N PRO A 186 30.97 -7.76 29.15
CA PRO A 186 32.28 -7.71 29.84
C PRO A 186 33.05 -6.41 29.67
#